data_AF-K1SRH4-F1
#
_entry.id   AF-K1SRH4-F1
#
_cell.length_a   1.000
_cell.length_b   1.000
_cell.length_c   1.000
_cell.angle_alpha   90.00
_cell.angle_beta   90.00
_cell.angle_gamma   90.00
#
_symmetry.space_group_name_H-M   'P 1'
#
loop_
_entity.id
_entity.type
_entity.pdbx_description
1 polymer ?
#
loop_
_entity_poly.entity_id
_entity_poly.type
_entity_poly.pdbx_seq_one_letter_code
_entity_poly.pdbx_strand_id
1 'polypeptide(L)'
;MKNIWKIFTGDLKKLVKQPFALVIIIGLCVIPSLYAWFNIFANWDPYANTGGIPVAVVSLDQDYTLKDGSVVNMGESVLESLHSNT
;
A
#
# COMPACT_ATOMS: atom_id res chain seq x y z
N MET A 1 -19.97 27.23 -22.64
CA MET A 1 -19.37 27.04 -21.29
C MET A 1 -19.73 28.13 -20.27
N LYS A 2 -19.87 29.41 -20.64
CA LYS A 2 -20.22 30.50 -19.69
C LYS A 2 -21.47 30.23 -18.84
N ASN A 3 -22.51 29.63 -19.43
CA ASN A 3 -23.75 29.30 -18.71
C ASN A 3 -23.54 28.24 -17.64
N ILE A 4 -22.73 27.20 -17.92
CA ILE A 4 -22.41 26.12 -16.97
C ILE A 4 -21.70 26.70 -15.74
N TRP A 5 -20.72 27.58 -15.97
CA TRP A 5 -19.95 28.20 -14.88
C TRP A 5 -20.81 29.15 -14.03
N LYS A 6 -21.77 29.86 -14.67
CA LYS A 6 -22.74 30.71 -13.97
C LYS A 6 -23.69 29.90 -13.09
N ILE A 7 -24.11 28.72 -13.53
CA ILE A 7 -24.95 27.80 -12.75
C ILE A 7 -24.13 27.25 -11.57
N PHE A 8 -22.94 26.71 -11.82
CA PHE A 8 -22.07 26.14 -10.79
C PHE A 8 -21.74 27.13 -9.67
N THR A 9 -21.31 28.34 -10.02
CA THR A 9 -21.01 29.39 -9.02
C THR A 9 -22.26 29.87 -8.28
N GLY A 10 -23.42 29.89 -8.95
CA GLY A 10 -24.71 30.20 -8.33
C GLY A 10 -25.11 29.18 -7.28
N ASP A 11 -24.93 27.89 -7.56
CA ASP A 11 -25.26 26.80 -6.65
C ASP A 11 -24.28 26.74 -5.47
N LEU A 12 -22.98 26.93 -5.73
CA LEU A 12 -21.97 27.04 -4.66
C LEU A 12 -22.28 28.20 -3.70
N LYS A 13 -22.70 29.35 -4.22
CA LYS A 13 -23.06 30.51 -3.39
C LYS A 13 -24.31 30.26 -2.55
N LYS A 14 -25.30 29.53 -3.06
CA LYS A 14 -26.49 29.13 -2.29
C LYS A 14 -26.14 28.12 -1.20
N LEU A 15 -25.28 27.15 -1.52
CA LEU A 15 -24.81 26.12 -0.61
C LEU A 15 -24.06 26.71 0.58
N VAL A 16 -23.15 27.67 0.35
CA VAL A 16 -22.43 28.37 1.44
C VAL A 16 -23.36 29.22 2.31
N LYS A 17 -24.46 29.74 1.76
CA LYS A 17 -25.45 30.52 2.52
C LYS A 17 -26.37 29.68 3.40
N GLN A 18 -26.40 28.36 3.21
CA GLN A 18 -27.28 27.44 3.94
C GLN A 18 -26.43 26.59 4.90
N PRO A 19 -26.27 27.00 6.17
CA PRO A 19 -25.34 26.36 7.10
C PRO A 19 -25.64 24.87 7.34
N PHE A 20 -26.92 24.48 7.41
CA PHE A 20 -27.29 23.07 7.55
C PHE A 20 -26.86 22.21 6.34
N ALA A 21 -27.09 22.69 5.12
CA ALA A 21 -26.67 21.99 3.91
C ALA A 21 -25.14 21.86 3.84
N LEU A 22 -24.42 22.91 4.24
CA LEU A 22 -22.97 22.92 4.29
C LEU A 22 -22.42 21.87 5.27
N VAL A 23 -22.98 21.77 6.48
CA VAL A 23 -22.57 20.78 7.48
C VAL A 23 -22.76 19.35 6.97
N ILE A 24 -23.89 19.06 6.32
CA ILE A 24 -24.16 17.74 5.74
C ILE A 24 -23.13 17.39 4.67
N ILE A 25 -22.82 18.32 3.77
CA ILE A 25 -21.86 18.11 2.68
C ILE A 25 -20.45 17.91 3.23
N ILE A 26 -20.04 18.71 4.22
CA ILE A 26 -18.75 18.54 4.88
C ILE A 26 -18.69 17.15 5.53
N GLY A 27 -19.72 16.75 6.28
CA GLY A 27 -19.79 15.41 6.87
C GLY A 27 -19.67 14.30 5.82
N LEU A 28 -20.38 14.42 4.71
CA LEU A 28 -20.35 13.46 3.60
C LEU A 28 -18.96 13.34 2.95
N CYS A 29 -18.21 14.45 2.86
CA CYS A 29 -16.85 14.44 2.33
C CYS A 29 -15.82 13.93 3.35
N VAL A 30 -15.99 14.27 4.63
CA VAL A 30 -15.01 13.99 5.69
C VAL A 30 -15.03 12.51 6.08
N ILE A 31 -16.20 11.86 6.18
CA ILE A 31 -16.32 10.45 6.59
C ILE A 31 -15.46 9.50 5.73
N PRO A 32 -15.60 9.47 4.38
CA PRO A 32 -14.77 8.61 3.54
C PRO A 32 -13.30 9.04 3.53
N SER A 33 -13.02 10.34 3.66
CA SER A 33 -11.65 10.86 3.70
C SER A 33 -10.91 10.40 4.95
N LEU A 34 -11.55 10.43 6.12
CA LEU A 34 -10.97 9.93 7.37
C LEU A 34 -10.75 8.43 7.30
N TYR A 35 -11.72 7.68 6.77
CA TYR A 35 -11.55 6.23 6.57
C TYR A 35 -10.34 5.93 5.69
N ALA A 36 -10.23 6.60 4.54
CA ALA A 36 -9.12 6.44 3.62
C ALA A 36 -7.79 6.84 4.29
N TRP A 37 -7.74 7.98 4.98
CA TRP A 37 -6.56 8.45 5.69
C TRP A 37 -6.03 7.40 6.67
N PHE A 38 -6.88 6.92 7.58
CA PHE A 38 -6.44 5.94 8.58
C PHE A 38 -6.02 4.62 7.95
N ASN A 39 -6.73 4.17 6.91
CA ASN A 39 -6.35 2.95 6.19
C ASN A 39 -4.99 3.11 5.50
N ILE A 40 -4.78 4.21 4.80
CA ILE A 40 -3.53 4.49 4.09
C ILE A 40 -2.39 4.59 5.09
N PHE A 41 -2.57 5.34 6.18
CA PHE A 41 -1.53 5.49 7.20
C PHE A 41 -1.18 4.15 7.87
N ALA A 42 -2.18 3.35 8.26
CA ALA A 42 -1.96 2.06 8.90
C ALA A 42 -1.31 1.03 7.96
N ASN A 43 -1.62 1.08 6.67
CA ASN A 43 -1.12 0.12 5.67
C ASN A 43 0.00 0.69 4.79
N TRP A 44 0.55 1.87 5.11
CA TRP A 44 1.59 2.50 4.30
C TRP A 44 2.87 1.66 4.30
N ASP A 45 3.19 1.09 5.45
CA ASP A 45 4.34 0.20 5.62
C ASP A 45 4.02 -0.90 6.67
N PRO A 46 3.26 -1.93 6.28
CA PRO A 46 2.87 -3.01 7.19
C PRO A 46 4.06 -3.91 7.58
N TYR A 47 5.18 -3.78 6.86
CA TYR A 47 6.38 -4.60 7.03
C TYR A 47 7.56 -3.86 7.66
N ALA A 48 7.42 -2.57 7.96
CA ALA A 48 8.47 -1.73 8.57
C ALA A 48 9.14 -2.37 9.79
N ASN A 49 8.38 -3.17 10.57
CA ASN A 49 8.82 -3.79 11.81
C ASN A 49 8.89 -5.32 11.75
N THR A 50 8.82 -5.94 10.57
CA THR A 50 8.86 -7.41 10.44
C THR A 50 10.27 -8.00 10.44
N GLY A 51 11.32 -7.18 10.50
CA GLY A 51 12.72 -7.66 10.55
C GLY A 51 13.06 -8.52 11.77
N GLY A 52 12.27 -8.46 12.85
CA GLY A 52 12.44 -9.30 14.04
C GLY A 52 11.65 -10.60 14.03
N ILE A 53 10.89 -10.91 12.97
CA ILE A 53 10.07 -12.11 12.91
C ILE A 53 10.95 -13.30 12.50
N PRO A 54 11.12 -14.33 13.35
CA PRO A 54 11.91 -15.50 12.99
C PRO A 54 11.21 -16.30 11.89
N VAL A 55 11.90 -16.54 10.79
CA VAL A 55 11.42 -17.36 9.67
C VAL A 55 12.35 -18.56 9.52
N ALA A 56 11.79 -19.77 9.51
CA ALA A 56 12.52 -20.99 9.23
C ALA A 56 12.36 -21.36 7.76
N VAL A 57 13.48 -21.49 7.05
CA VAL A 57 13.53 -21.89 5.63
C VAL A 57 14.31 -23.19 5.53
N VAL A 58 13.80 -24.15 4.76
CA VAL A 58 14.47 -25.42 4.47
C VAL A 58 14.45 -25.65 2.97
N SER A 59 15.60 -26.04 2.42
CA SER A 59 15.71 -26.50 1.03
C SER A 59 15.76 -28.02 0.99
N LEU A 60 15.07 -28.62 0.04
CA LEU A 60 15.18 -30.04 -0.31
C LEU A 60 15.82 -30.22 -1.70
N ASP A 61 16.44 -29.16 -2.22
CA ASP A 61 17.09 -29.16 -3.53
C ASP A 61 18.29 -30.11 -3.52
N GLN A 62 18.41 -30.91 -4.58
CA GLN A 62 19.47 -31.89 -4.73
C GLN A 62 20.60 -31.32 -5.58
N ASP A 63 21.80 -31.83 -5.35
CA ASP A 63 22.96 -31.44 -6.11
C ASP A 63 22.80 -31.76 -7.61
N TYR A 64 23.28 -30.84 -8.44
CA TYR A 64 23.34 -31.00 -9.88
C TYR A 64 24.77 -30.91 -10.39
N THR A 65 25.20 -31.91 -11.17
CA THR A 65 26.50 -31.88 -11.85
C THR A 65 26.36 -31.21 -13.22
N LEU A 66 27.06 -30.10 -13.39
CA LEU A 66 27.18 -29.36 -14.65
C LEU A 66 28.03 -30.14 -15.66
N LYS A 67 27.92 -29.75 -16.94
CA LYS A 67 28.63 -30.41 -18.05
C LYS A 67 30.15 -30.33 -17.95
N ASP A 68 30.68 -29.38 -17.18
CA ASP A 68 32.10 -29.20 -16.90
C ASP A 68 32.59 -30.01 -15.68
N GLY A 69 31.70 -30.78 -15.04
CA GLY A 69 31.99 -31.60 -13.87
C GLY A 69 31.85 -30.87 -12.54
N SER A 70 31.53 -29.57 -12.53
CA SER A 70 31.25 -28.85 -11.29
C SER A 70 29.91 -29.26 -10.69
N VAL A 71 29.84 -29.33 -9.36
CA VAL A 71 28.61 -29.65 -8.63
C VAL A 71 28.03 -28.36 -8.05
N VAL A 72 26.75 -28.14 -8.27
CA VAL A 72 26.04 -26.96 -7.78
C VAL A 72 24.76 -27.36 -7.06
N ASN A 73 24.49 -26.67 -5.95
CA ASN A 73 23.21 -26.73 -5.25
C ASN A 73 22.62 -25.31 -5.21
N MET A 74 21.55 -25.11 -5.99
CA MET A 74 20.94 -23.80 -6.11
C MET A 74 20.15 -23.44 -4.85
N GLY A 75 19.53 -24.44 -4.21
CA GLY A 75 18.87 -24.30 -2.92
C GLY A 75 19.78 -23.74 -1.82
N GLU A 76 20.98 -24.30 -1.65
CA GLU A 76 21.97 -23.80 -0.69
C GLU A 76 22.41 -22.37 -1.01
N SER A 77 22.63 -22.06 -2.30
CA SER A 77 23.00 -20.71 -2.73
C SER A 77 21.93 -19.67 -2.36
N VAL A 78 20.65 -20.04 -2.45
CA VAL A 78 19.53 -19.19 -2.03
C VAL A 78 19.45 -19.07 -0.51
N LEU A 79 19.65 -20.17 0.23
CA LEU A 79 19.68 -20.15 1.71
C LEU A 79 20.78 -19.22 2.22
N GLU A 80 21.99 -19.28 1.66
CA GLU A 80 23.10 -18.40 2.01
C GLU A 80 22.77 -16.92 1.73
N SER A 81 22.12 -16.64 0.60
CA SER A 81 21.67 -15.29 0.23
C SER A 81 20.59 -14.74 1.17
N LEU A 82 19.72 -15.62 1.70
CA LEU A 82 18.69 -15.24 2.67
C LEU A 82 19.28 -14.99 4.06
N HIS A 83 20.27 -15.78 4.49
CA HIS A 83 20.96 -15.59 5.76
C HIS A 83 21.81 -14.32 5.81
N SER A 84 22.34 -13.87 4.67
CA SER A 84 23.19 -12.68 4.57
C SER A 84 22.41 -11.37 4.38
N ASN A 85 21.12 -11.43 4.03
CA ASN A 85 20.26 -10.25 4.00
C ASN A 85 19.85 -9.87 5.42
N THR A 86 20.30 -8.70 5.89
CA THR A 86 19.90 -8.06 7.15
C THR A 86 19.11 -6.80 6.86
#